data_AF-A0A3D5Z1N8-F1
#
_entry.id   AF-A0A3D5Z1N8-F1
#
_cell.length_a   1.000
_cell.length_b   1.000
_cell.length_c   1.000
_cell.angle_alpha   90.00
_cell.angle_beta   90.00
_cell.angle_gamma   90.00
#
_symmetry.space_group_name_H-M   'P 1'
#
loop_
_entity.id
_entity.type
_entity.pdbx_description
1 polymer ?
#
loop_
_entity_poly.entity_id
_entity_poly.type
_entity_poly.pdbx_seq_one_letter_code
_entity_poly.pdbx_strand_id
1 'polypeptide(L)'
;MTAYTVEPGFPTFDNEGNITGSTNDIFAMLENCEKDDTHKFNADKSLITDEGLTKCESSDPQKINGTWSFNVDETSLTITEEGESMTVTIVELTQSVLKIKSTETEEGMTFTYTITFSH
;
A
#
# COMPACT_ATOMS: atom_id res chain seq x y z
N MET A 1 3.35 -5.69 5.52
CA MET A 1 2.56 -4.49 5.93
C MET A 1 1.93 -4.75 7.30
N THR A 2 1.68 -3.75 8.14
CA THR A 2 1.08 -3.96 9.48
C THR A 2 -0.23 -3.19 9.71
N ALA A 3 -0.51 -2.14 8.92
CA ALA A 3 -1.81 -1.48 8.90
C ALA A 3 -2.06 -0.81 7.54
N TYR A 4 -3.31 -0.75 7.13
CA TYR A 4 -3.79 -0.05 5.95
C TYR A 4 -5.18 0.51 6.26
N THR A 5 -5.29 1.84 6.32
CA THR A 5 -6.52 2.54 6.65
C THR A 5 -6.96 3.54 5.58
N VAL A 6 -8.23 3.91 5.60
CA VAL A 6 -8.82 4.92 4.71
C VAL A 6 -9.69 5.91 5.48
N GLU A 7 -9.70 7.18 5.06
CA GLU A 7 -10.61 8.22 5.56
C GLU A 7 -11.18 9.08 4.42
N PRO A 8 -12.52 9.27 4.32
CA PRO A 8 -13.57 8.65 5.12
C PRO A 8 -13.62 7.12 4.92
N GLY A 9 -14.37 6.41 5.77
CA GLY A 9 -14.45 4.95 5.70
C GLY A 9 -15.03 4.47 4.36
N PHE A 10 -14.44 3.42 3.80
CA PHE A 10 -14.88 2.80 2.55
C PHE A 10 -16.24 2.10 2.75
N PRO A 11 -17.22 2.28 1.86
CA PRO A 11 -18.52 1.60 1.97
C PRO A 11 -18.39 0.08 1.91
N THR A 12 -19.11 -0.64 2.77
CA THR A 12 -19.24 -2.10 2.71
C THR A 12 -20.54 -2.49 2.03
N PHE A 13 -20.53 -3.60 1.28
CA PHE A 13 -21.68 -4.05 0.49
C PHE A 13 -22.14 -5.46 0.88
N ASP A 14 -23.43 -5.73 0.77
CA ASP A 14 -23.96 -7.11 0.80
C ASP A 14 -23.74 -7.83 -0.55
N ASN A 15 -24.19 -9.08 -0.66
CA ASN A 15 -24.05 -9.89 -1.88
C ASN A 15 -24.90 -9.35 -3.05
N GLU A 16 -25.86 -8.48 -2.76
CA GLU A 16 -26.75 -7.83 -3.71
C GLU A 16 -26.24 -6.44 -4.12
N GLY A 17 -25.13 -5.96 -3.54
CA GLY A 17 -24.51 -4.67 -3.86
C GLY A 17 -25.10 -3.47 -3.10
N ASN A 18 -25.89 -3.68 -2.05
CA ASN A 18 -26.40 -2.59 -1.21
C ASN A 18 -25.39 -2.21 -0.14
N ILE A 19 -25.29 -0.90 0.17
CA ILE A 19 -24.45 -0.41 1.25
C ILE A 19 -24.98 -0.89 2.60
N THR A 20 -24.13 -1.56 3.38
CA THR A 20 -24.44 -2.09 4.71
C THR A 20 -23.73 -1.34 5.84
N GLY A 21 -22.71 -0.54 5.51
CA GLY A 21 -21.89 0.19 6.48
C GLY A 21 -20.66 0.82 5.83
N SER A 22 -19.66 1.12 6.63
CA SER A 22 -18.34 1.53 6.17
C SER A 22 -17.24 1.02 7.11
N THR A 23 -16.02 0.89 6.57
CA THR A 23 -14.83 0.51 7.35
C THR A 23 -13.68 1.44 7.04
N ASN A 24 -12.91 1.79 8.08
CA ASN A 24 -11.64 2.49 7.94
C ASN A 24 -10.45 1.54 7.89
N ASP A 25 -10.65 0.25 8.15
CA ASP A 25 -9.60 -0.77 8.20
C ASP A 25 -9.61 -1.59 6.89
N ILE A 26 -8.82 -1.12 5.92
CA ILE A 26 -8.63 -1.81 4.64
C ILE A 26 -7.79 -3.06 4.85
N PHE A 27 -6.83 -3.04 5.78
CA PHE A 27 -5.98 -4.19 6.08
C PHE A 27 -6.81 -5.42 6.48
N ALA A 28 -7.88 -5.24 7.27
CA ALA A 28 -8.79 -6.34 7.60
C ALA A 28 -9.45 -6.97 6.37
N MET A 29 -9.70 -6.21 5.31
CA MET A 29 -10.36 -6.64 4.08
C MET A 29 -9.46 -7.38 3.10
N LEU A 30 -8.14 -7.17 3.18
CA LEU A 30 -7.18 -7.80 2.26
C LEU A 30 -7.18 -9.32 2.38
N GLU A 31 -6.82 -9.98 1.29
CA GLU A 31 -6.59 -11.42 1.30
C GLU A 31 -5.37 -11.76 2.17
N ASN A 32 -5.28 -13.01 2.63
CA ASN A 32 -4.18 -13.42 3.49
C ASN A 32 -2.82 -13.36 2.77
N CYS A 33 -2.81 -13.55 1.46
CA CYS A 33 -1.63 -13.45 0.60
C CYS A 33 -1.08 -12.02 0.53
N GLU A 34 -1.94 -11.00 0.38
CA GLU A 34 -1.49 -9.60 0.36
C GLU A 34 -0.93 -9.14 1.72
N LYS A 35 -1.35 -9.80 2.81
CA LYS A 35 -0.92 -9.48 4.16
C LYS A 35 0.50 -9.94 4.46
N ASP A 36 0.97 -11.02 3.82
CA ASP A 36 2.34 -11.52 3.99
C ASP A 36 3.35 -10.97 2.97
N ASP A 37 2.91 -10.10 2.06
CA ASP A 37 3.78 -9.35 1.16
C ASP A 37 4.85 -8.54 1.90
N THR A 38 6.07 -8.59 1.38
CA THR A 38 7.22 -7.85 1.89
C THR A 38 7.82 -6.93 0.84
N HIS A 39 8.32 -5.79 1.28
CA HIS A 39 8.91 -4.77 0.43
C HIS A 39 10.31 -4.45 0.95
N LYS A 40 11.32 -4.58 0.08
CA LYS A 40 12.73 -4.34 0.43
C LYS A 40 13.29 -3.18 -0.38
N PHE A 41 13.43 -2.04 0.29
CA PHE A 41 14.07 -0.83 -0.25
C PHE A 41 15.59 -0.91 -0.05
N ASN A 42 16.35 -1.16 -1.12
CA ASN A 42 17.81 -1.27 -1.05
C ASN A 42 18.49 0.11 -1.22
N ALA A 43 19.69 0.27 -0.64
CA ALA A 43 20.45 1.53 -0.69
C ALA A 43 20.89 1.95 -2.11
N ASP A 44 20.90 1.03 -3.06
CA ASP A 44 21.18 1.29 -4.48
C ASP A 44 19.95 1.80 -5.25
N LYS A 45 18.86 2.12 -4.54
CA LYS A 45 17.56 2.58 -5.07
C LYS A 45 16.75 1.50 -5.80
N SER A 46 17.13 0.23 -5.68
CA SER A 46 16.26 -0.89 -6.10
C SER A 46 15.21 -1.22 -5.04
N LEU A 47 14.04 -1.64 -5.50
CA LEU A 47 12.96 -2.20 -4.69
C LEU A 47 12.77 -3.67 -5.08
N ILE A 48 12.51 -4.53 -4.11
CA ILE A 48 11.99 -5.89 -4.33
C ILE A 48 10.69 -6.01 -3.56
N THR A 49 9.62 -6.32 -4.26
CA THR A 49 8.35 -6.75 -3.68
C THR A 49 8.25 -8.27 -3.82
N ASP A 50 7.92 -8.96 -2.73
CA ASP A 50 7.88 -10.41 -2.62
C ASP A 50 6.53 -10.83 -2.03
N GLU A 51 5.78 -11.69 -2.71
CA GLU A 51 4.44 -12.18 -2.32
C GLU A 51 4.44 -13.10 -1.08
N GLY A 52 5.48 -13.01 -0.26
CA GLY A 52 5.59 -13.76 0.99
C GLY A 52 5.63 -15.28 0.79
N LEU A 53 4.96 -16.01 1.68
CA LEU A 53 4.83 -17.46 1.62
C LEU A 53 3.65 -17.90 0.75
N THR A 54 2.64 -17.03 0.59
CA THR A 54 1.39 -17.34 -0.08
C THR A 54 1.14 -16.35 -1.22
N LYS A 55 1.32 -16.80 -2.46
CA LYS A 55 0.94 -16.01 -3.63
C LYS A 55 -0.57 -15.83 -3.70
N CYS A 56 -1.03 -14.65 -4.10
CA CYS A 56 -2.45 -14.42 -4.37
C CYS A 56 -2.87 -15.12 -5.66
N GLU A 57 -2.07 -14.97 -6.71
CA GLU A 57 -2.32 -15.58 -8.01
C GLU A 57 -1.17 -16.48 -8.42
N SER A 58 -1.47 -17.73 -8.75
CA SER A 58 -0.43 -18.74 -9.02
C SER A 58 0.42 -18.43 -10.27
N SER A 59 -0.13 -17.67 -11.22
CA SER A 59 0.57 -17.23 -12.44
C SER A 59 1.62 -16.16 -12.22
N ASP A 60 1.50 -15.40 -11.13
CA ASP A 60 2.25 -14.16 -10.97
C ASP A 60 3.72 -14.44 -10.60
N PRO A 61 4.66 -13.53 -10.84
CA PRO A 61 6.01 -13.73 -10.35
C PRO A 61 6.03 -13.60 -8.82
N GLN A 62 6.68 -14.54 -8.11
CA GLN A 62 6.90 -14.44 -6.65
C GLN A 62 7.53 -13.10 -6.23
N LYS A 63 8.36 -12.54 -7.12
CA LYS A 63 9.09 -11.29 -6.87
C LYS A 63 8.97 -10.35 -8.06
N ILE A 64 8.65 -9.11 -7.77
CA ILE A 64 8.69 -7.99 -8.70
C ILE A 64 9.87 -7.11 -8.34
N ASN A 65 10.64 -6.72 -9.36
CA ASN A 65 11.73 -5.77 -9.20
C ASN A 65 11.23 -4.38 -9.57
N GLY A 66 11.58 -3.41 -8.74
CA GLY A 66 11.26 -2.01 -8.94
C GLY A 66 12.41 -1.09 -8.60
N THR A 67 12.10 0.20 -8.56
CA THR A 67 13.00 1.23 -8.06
C THR A 67 12.24 2.16 -7.13
N TRP A 68 12.99 2.87 -6.29
CA TRP A 68 12.41 3.87 -5.40
C TRP A 68 13.28 5.12 -5.32
N SER A 69 12.67 6.24 -4.97
CA SER A 69 13.40 7.49 -4.73
C SER A 69 12.65 8.41 -3.77
N PHE A 70 13.41 9.22 -3.03
CA PHE A 70 12.85 10.37 -2.33
C PHE A 70 12.84 11.60 -3.23
N ASN A 71 11.93 12.54 -2.93
CA ASN A 71 12.14 13.92 -3.37
C ASN A 71 13.31 14.57 -2.61
N VAL A 72 13.66 15.80 -3.00
CA VAL A 72 14.79 16.55 -2.42
C VAL A 72 14.66 16.73 -0.91
N ASP A 73 13.44 16.95 -0.42
CA ASP A 73 13.18 17.22 1.01
C ASP A 73 12.87 15.95 1.82
N GLU A 74 12.94 14.77 1.19
CA GLU A 74 12.62 13.47 1.80
C GLU A 74 11.23 13.40 2.46
N THR A 75 10.26 14.14 1.90
CA THR A 75 8.87 14.16 2.35
C THR A 75 7.95 13.28 1.50
N SER A 76 8.42 12.79 0.36
CA SER A 76 7.67 11.89 -0.52
C SER A 76 8.55 10.78 -1.05
N LEU A 77 7.94 9.60 -1.20
CA LEU A 77 8.54 8.39 -1.76
C LEU A 77 7.88 8.11 -3.10
N THR A 78 8.67 8.00 -4.16
CA THR A 78 8.24 7.51 -5.46
C THR A 78 8.69 6.06 -5.61
N ILE A 79 7.76 5.17 -5.93
CA ILE A 79 7.97 3.76 -6.22
C ILE A 79 7.64 3.52 -7.68
N THR A 80 8.49 2.78 -8.38
CA THR A 80 8.27 2.38 -9.77
C THR A 80 8.40 0.87 -9.90
N GLU A 81 7.33 0.20 -10.30
CA GLU A 81 7.25 -1.25 -10.51
C GLU A 81 6.52 -1.52 -11.82
N GLU A 82 6.99 -2.52 -12.57
CA GLU A 82 6.38 -2.93 -13.85
C GLU A 82 6.17 -1.79 -14.89
N GLY A 83 6.94 -0.71 -14.76
CA GLY A 83 6.84 0.46 -15.64
C GLY A 83 5.83 1.53 -15.19
N GLU A 84 5.09 1.27 -14.12
CA GLU A 84 4.19 2.22 -13.49
C GLU A 84 4.86 2.89 -12.30
N SER A 85 4.48 4.14 -11.99
CA SER A 85 5.06 4.89 -10.88
C SER A 85 3.99 5.52 -10.01
N MET A 86 4.11 5.34 -8.71
CA MET A 86 3.27 5.97 -7.70
C MET A 86 4.13 6.85 -6.79
N THR A 87 3.60 8.00 -6.40
CA THR A 87 4.26 8.89 -5.42
C THR A 87 3.36 9.06 -4.22
N VAL A 88 3.90 8.80 -3.03
CA VAL A 88 3.21 8.87 -1.75
C VAL A 88 3.90 9.86 -0.82
N THR A 89 3.16 10.45 0.09
CA THR A 89 3.73 11.32 1.13
C THR A 89 4.19 10.48 2.30
N ILE A 90 5.36 10.77 2.84
CA ILE A 90 5.90 10.14 4.05
C ILE A 90 5.31 10.87 5.26
N VAL A 91 4.63 10.12 6.13
CA VAL A 91 4.05 10.60 7.38
C VAL A 91 5.00 10.32 8.54
N GLU A 92 5.65 9.16 8.53
CA GLU A 92 6.63 8.74 9.53
C GLU A 92 7.68 7.87 8.86
N LEU A 93 8.96 8.13 9.18
CA LEU A 93 10.07 7.29 8.76
C LEU A 93 11.05 7.18 9.92
N THR A 94 11.14 5.99 10.50
CA THR A 94 12.09 5.64 11.55
C THR A 94 12.86 4.38 11.17
N GLN A 95 13.72 3.88 12.06
CA GLN A 95 14.44 2.63 11.81
C GLN A 95 13.48 1.45 11.60
N SER A 96 12.33 1.40 12.29
CA SER A 96 11.41 0.26 12.28
C SER A 96 10.01 0.56 11.77
N VAL A 97 9.73 1.80 11.35
CA VAL A 97 8.41 2.21 10.86
C VAL A 97 8.55 3.04 9.59
N LEU A 98 7.82 2.65 8.56
CA LEU A 98 7.50 3.50 7.41
C LEU A 98 5.99 3.68 7.38
N LYS A 99 5.52 4.92 7.51
CA LYS A 99 4.12 5.28 7.36
C LYS A 99 3.99 6.25 6.19
N ILE A 100 3.17 5.88 5.21
CA ILE A 100 2.94 6.65 3.99
C ILE A 100 1.46 6.96 3.85
N LYS A 101 1.15 8.03 3.12
CA LYS A 101 -0.21 8.39 2.74
C LYS A 101 -0.32 8.70 1.25
N SER A 102 -1.47 8.37 0.67
CA SER A 102 -1.92 8.83 -0.63
C SER A 102 -3.34 9.39 -0.51
N THR A 103 -3.73 10.21 -1.48
CA THR A 103 -5.09 10.76 -1.55
C THR A 103 -5.63 10.54 -2.94
N GLU A 104 -6.85 10.02 -3.02
CA GLU A 104 -7.57 9.81 -4.27
C GLU A 104 -8.89 10.55 -4.21
N THR A 105 -9.36 11.06 -5.35
CA THR A 105 -10.66 11.73 -5.42
C THR A 105 -11.52 11.03 -6.45
N GLU A 106 -12.64 10.48 -5.99
CA GLU A 106 -13.61 9.75 -6.79
C GLU A 106 -15.00 10.35 -6.58
N GLU A 107 -15.67 10.68 -7.67
CA GLU A 107 -17.02 11.30 -7.66
C GLU A 107 -17.17 12.52 -6.73
N GLY A 108 -16.09 13.27 -6.52
CA GLY A 108 -16.07 14.47 -5.67
C GLY A 108 -15.85 14.20 -4.18
N MET A 109 -15.64 12.94 -3.78
CA MET A 109 -15.18 12.56 -2.45
C MET A 109 -13.67 12.31 -2.46
N THR A 110 -12.95 12.90 -1.50
CA THR A 110 -11.52 12.63 -1.32
C THR A 110 -11.32 11.58 -0.25
N PHE A 111 -10.67 10.48 -0.63
CA PHE A 111 -10.21 9.42 0.26
C PHE A 111 -8.73 9.60 0.55
N THR A 112 -8.36 9.50 1.82
CA THR A 112 -6.97 9.49 2.29
C THR A 112 -6.64 8.08 2.75
N TYR A 113 -5.75 7.44 2.02
CA TYR A 113 -5.23 6.13 2.34
C TYR A 113 -3.94 6.27 3.13
N THR A 114 -3.77 5.45 4.17
CA THR A 114 -2.56 5.42 5.00
C THR A 114 -2.09 3.99 5.18
N ILE A 115 -0.85 3.71 4.80
CA ILE A 115 -0.23 2.40 4.94
C ILE A 115 0.91 2.50 5.93
N THR A 116 0.99 1.53 6.85
CA THR A 116 2.08 1.39 7.82
C THR A 116 2.80 0.07 7.58
N PHE A 117 4.12 0.14 7.46
CA PHE A 117 5.03 -0.99 7.47
C PHE A 117 5.84 -0.95 8.76
N SER A 118 5.99 -2.10 9.42
CA SER A 118 6.79 -2.22 10.64
C SER A 118 7.49 -3.57 10.71
N HIS A 119 8.63 -3.63 11.41
CA HIS A 119 9.36 -4.86 11.72
C HIS A 119 9.71 -4.96 13.21
#